data_AF-Q73LU8-F1
#
_entry.id   AF-Q73LU8-F1
#
_cell.length_a   1.000
_cell.length_b   1.000
_cell.length_c   1.000
_cell.angle_alpha   90.00
_cell.angle_beta   90.00
_cell.angle_gamma   90.00
#
_symmetry.space_group_name_H-M   'P 1'
#
loop_
_entity.id
_entity.type
_entity.pdbx_description
1 polymer ?
#
loop_
_entity_poly.entity_id
_entity_poly.type
_entity_poly.pdbx_seq_one_letter_code
_entity_poly.pdbx_strand_id
1 'polypeptide(L)'
;MFSFLIIKNQISEKIALKIEFTKYKKELDRYIADNTKNENIRIFDNYVGIIWDPGFLDNYSVIIYDKNNNLDILYNSSGDIFENKEIYNEFKKAFEYEKIVDIIKIEDNYFRCNIYQ
;
A
#
# COMPACT_ATOMS: atom_id res chain seq x y z
N MET A 1 -17.91 25.79 17.21
CA MET A 1 -17.27 26.27 15.96
C MET A 1 -16.06 25.43 15.57
N PHE A 2 -15.23 24.98 16.52
CA PHE A 2 -14.09 24.09 16.25
C PHE A 2 -14.46 22.70 15.70
N SER A 3 -15.57 22.11 16.15
CA SER A 3 -16.04 20.80 15.65
C SER A 3 -16.36 20.80 14.16
N PHE A 4 -16.93 21.89 13.63
CA PHE A 4 -17.29 21.99 12.21
C PHE A 4 -16.07 22.12 11.30
N LEU A 5 -15.00 22.79 11.76
CA LEU A 5 -13.73 22.86 11.05
C LEU A 5 -13.02 21.49 11.01
N ILE A 6 -13.00 20.76 12.14
CA ILE A 6 -12.38 19.44 12.23
C ILE A 6 -13.08 18.45 11.28
N ILE A 7 -14.42 18.45 11.29
CA ILE A 7 -15.21 17.56 10.41
C ILE A 7 -14.96 17.90 8.93
N LYS A 8 -14.91 19.19 8.56
CA LYS A 8 -14.67 19.61 7.17
C LYS A 8 -13.26 19.24 6.70
N ASN A 9 -12.24 19.38 7.55
CA ASN A 9 -10.89 18.92 7.25
C ASN A 9 -10.87 17.41 7.04
N GLN A 10 -11.39 16.61 7.99
CA GLN A 10 -11.44 15.14 7.87
C GLN A 10 -12.17 14.65 6.60
N ILE A 11 -13.23 15.34 6.17
CA ILE A 11 -13.93 15.01 4.92
C ILE A 11 -13.06 15.34 3.70
N SER A 12 -12.43 16.52 3.68
CA SER A 12 -11.51 16.92 2.60
C SER A 12 -10.34 15.95 2.49
N GLU A 13 -9.82 15.47 3.62
CA GLU A 13 -8.73 14.50 3.68
C GLU A 13 -9.14 13.16 3.08
N LYS A 14 -10.31 12.64 3.49
CA LYS A 14 -10.87 11.39 2.95
C LYS A 14 -11.11 11.45 1.44
N ILE A 15 -11.59 12.60 0.94
CA ILE A 15 -11.85 12.78 -0.50
C ILE A 15 -10.54 12.81 -1.28
N ALA A 16 -9.55 13.59 -0.82
CA ALA A 16 -8.25 13.67 -1.48
C ALA A 16 -7.54 12.31 -1.51
N LEU A 17 -7.56 11.57 -0.39
CA LEU A 17 -7.00 10.22 -0.32
C LEU A 17 -7.68 9.27 -1.33
N LYS A 18 -9.00 9.35 -1.47
CA LYS A 18 -9.74 8.52 -2.44
C LYS A 18 -9.34 8.83 -3.88
N ILE A 19 -9.09 10.10 -4.20
CA ILE A 19 -8.66 10.54 -5.53
C ILE A 19 -7.25 10.01 -5.83
N GLU A 20 -6.31 10.18 -4.90
CA GLU A 20 -4.94 9.68 -5.03
C GLU A 20 -4.90 8.15 -5.17
N PHE A 21 -5.62 7.43 -4.32
CA PHE A 21 -5.74 5.97 -4.41
C PHE A 21 -6.25 5.54 -5.79
N THR A 22 -7.33 6.16 -6.28
CA THR A 22 -7.90 5.82 -7.60
C THR A 22 -6.89 6.03 -8.73
N LYS A 23 -6.09 7.10 -8.66
CA LYS A 23 -5.05 7.40 -9.64
C LYS A 23 -3.96 6.33 -9.63
N TYR A 24 -3.37 6.05 -8.48
CA TYR A 24 -2.25 5.10 -8.38
C TYR A 24 -2.69 3.65 -8.58
N LYS A 25 -3.89 3.29 -8.15
CA LYS A 25 -4.51 2.01 -8.51
C LYS A 25 -4.58 1.85 -10.03
N LYS A 26 -5.06 2.85 -10.76
CA LYS A 26 -5.16 2.78 -12.22
C LYS A 26 -3.79 2.61 -12.90
N GLU A 27 -2.74 3.20 -12.34
CA GLU A 27 -1.37 3.01 -12.83
C GLU A 27 -0.87 1.58 -12.55
N LEU A 28 -1.14 1.07 -11.35
CA LEU A 28 -0.82 -0.31 -10.97
C LEU A 28 -1.58 -1.34 -11.82
N ASP A 29 -2.86 -1.10 -12.09
CA ASP A 29 -3.71 -1.92 -12.96
C ASP A 29 -3.15 -2.01 -14.38
N ARG A 30 -2.71 -0.87 -14.94
CA ARG A 30 -2.07 -0.82 -16.27
C ARG A 30 -0.76 -1.60 -16.30
N TYR A 31 0.01 -1.56 -15.23
CA TYR A 31 1.20 -2.37 -15.13
C TYR A 31 0.87 -3.87 -15.06
N ILE A 32 -0.11 -4.27 -14.24
CA ILE A 32 -0.55 -5.67 -14.12
C ILE A 32 -1.08 -6.21 -15.46
N ALA A 33 -1.84 -5.40 -16.20
CA ALA A 33 -2.41 -5.81 -17.48
C ALA A 33 -1.38 -5.83 -18.62
N ASP A 34 -0.57 -4.77 -18.74
CA ASP A 34 0.18 -4.49 -19.97
C ASP A 34 1.70 -4.32 -19.74
N ASN A 35 2.22 -4.60 -18.54
CA ASN A 35 3.63 -4.39 -18.16
C ASN A 35 4.15 -2.96 -18.43
N THR A 36 3.26 -1.97 -18.40
CA THR A 36 3.63 -0.56 -18.58
C THR A 36 4.41 -0.10 -17.34
N LYS A 37 5.75 -0.08 -17.43
CA LYS A 37 6.62 0.29 -16.31
C LYS A 37 6.46 1.76 -15.93
N ASN A 38 6.36 2.00 -14.63
CA ASN A 38 6.51 3.30 -13.99
C ASN A 38 7.68 3.19 -12.99
N GLU A 39 8.51 4.23 -12.88
CA GLU A 39 9.69 4.29 -11.98
C GLU A 39 9.32 4.08 -10.50
N ASN A 40 8.07 4.34 -10.17
CA ASN A 40 7.48 4.22 -8.84
C ASN A 40 6.91 2.83 -8.54
N ILE A 41 6.89 1.93 -9.53
CA ILE A 41 6.43 0.55 -9.35
C ILE A 41 7.56 -0.29 -8.77
N ARG A 42 7.20 -1.14 -7.82
CA ARG A 42 8.05 -2.15 -7.20
C ARG A 42 7.39 -3.51 -7.39
N ILE A 43 8.17 -4.50 -7.78
CA ILE A 43 7.68 -5.84 -8.12
C ILE A 43 8.40 -6.81 -7.19
N PHE A 44 7.64 -7.67 -6.52
CA PHE A 44 8.16 -8.70 -5.63
C PHE A 44 7.33 -9.96 -5.83
N ASP A 45 7.77 -10.88 -6.69
CA ASP A 45 7.08 -12.15 -7.01
C ASP A 45 5.55 -12.02 -7.14
N ASN A 46 4.81 -12.29 -6.06
CA ASN A 46 3.34 -12.28 -6.00
C ASN A 46 2.70 -10.92 -5.67
N TYR A 47 3.53 -9.91 -5.39
CA TYR A 47 3.14 -8.58 -4.96
C TYR A 47 3.65 -7.53 -5.95
N VAL A 48 2.78 -6.59 -6.29
CA VAL A 48 3.17 -5.41 -7.06
C VAL A 48 2.75 -4.18 -6.27
N GLY A 49 3.71 -3.34 -5.93
CA GLY A 49 3.49 -2.10 -5.21
C GLY A 49 3.71 -0.88 -6.10
N ILE A 50 3.02 0.22 -5.79
CA ILE A 50 3.39 1.56 -6.26
C ILE A 50 3.62 2.47 -5.06
N ILE A 51 4.83 3.04 -4.99
CA ILE A 51 5.24 4.00 -3.97
C ILE A 51 5.12 5.38 -4.60
N TRP A 52 4.45 6.34 -3.95
CA TRP A 52 4.43 7.72 -4.42
C TRP A 52 4.98 8.68 -3.37
N ASP A 53 5.50 9.80 -3.85
CA ASP A 53 5.99 10.87 -2.98
C ASP A 53 4.87 11.34 -2.04
N PRO A 54 5.16 11.52 -0.74
CA PRO A 54 4.18 11.97 0.23
C PRO A 54 3.59 13.33 -0.20
N GLY A 55 2.29 13.32 -0.49
CA GLY A 55 1.49 14.51 -0.80
C GLY A 55 0.96 15.20 0.45
N PHE A 56 0.10 16.21 0.26
CA PHE A 56 -0.45 17.13 1.28
C PHE A 56 -1.10 16.46 2.50
N LEU A 57 -1.39 15.15 2.46
CA LEU A 57 -2.23 14.46 3.45
C LEU A 57 -1.70 13.13 3.95
N ASP A 58 -0.52 12.68 3.49
CA ASP A 58 -0.06 11.35 3.84
C ASP A 58 1.44 11.29 4.02
N ASN A 59 1.84 10.89 5.21
CA ASN A 59 3.19 10.43 5.49
C ASN A 59 3.28 8.99 4.97
N TYR A 60 3.45 8.90 3.65
CA TYR A 60 3.78 7.70 2.88
C TYR A 60 2.77 6.54 2.93
N SER A 61 1.95 6.46 1.88
CA SER A 61 1.13 5.29 1.59
C SER A 61 1.64 4.60 0.34
N VAL A 62 1.98 3.33 0.47
CA VAL A 62 2.21 2.42 -0.66
C VAL A 62 0.89 1.72 -0.96
N ILE A 63 0.53 1.56 -2.23
CA ILE A 63 -0.54 0.62 -2.62
C ILE A 63 0.12 -0.67 -3.06
N ILE A 64 -0.25 -1.77 -2.43
CA ILE A 64 0.23 -3.11 -2.77
C ILE A 64 -0.94 -3.90 -3.34
N TYR A 65 -0.75 -4.41 -4.55
CA TYR A 65 -1.56 -5.44 -5.14
C TYR A 65 -1.02 -6.82 -4.72
N ASP A 66 -1.86 -7.61 -4.08
CA ASP A 66 -1.62 -9.01 -3.74
C ASP A 66 -2.73 -9.86 -4.35
N LYS A 67 -2.37 -10.68 -5.36
CA LYS A 67 -3.29 -11.57 -6.07
C LYS A 67 -4.04 -12.53 -5.15
N ASN A 68 -3.49 -12.87 -3.99
CA ASN A 68 -4.01 -13.89 -3.10
C ASN A 68 -4.71 -13.33 -1.84
N ASN A 69 -4.77 -12.00 -1.66
CA ASN A 69 -5.34 -11.36 -0.46
C ASN A 69 -4.71 -11.81 0.88
N ASN A 70 -3.43 -12.14 0.88
CA ASN A 70 -2.70 -12.64 2.05
C ASN A 70 -1.79 -11.61 2.71
N LEU A 71 -1.72 -10.37 2.20
CA LEU A 71 -0.75 -9.37 2.65
C LEU A 71 -0.89 -9.01 4.14
N ASP A 72 -2.12 -8.88 4.63
CA ASP A 72 -2.42 -8.61 6.03
C ASP A 72 -2.01 -9.77 6.95
N ILE A 73 -2.21 -11.01 6.51
CA ILE A 73 -1.74 -12.22 7.20
C ILE A 73 -0.22 -12.26 7.18
N LEU A 74 0.42 -12.09 6.01
CA LEU A 74 1.87 -12.10 5.82
C LEU A 74 2.55 -11.08 6.77
N TYR A 75 2.01 -9.87 6.85
CA TYR A 75 2.58 -8.81 7.68
C TYR A 75 2.42 -9.07 9.18
N ASN A 76 1.25 -9.54 9.61
CA ASN A 76 0.97 -9.85 11.00
C ASN A 76 1.52 -11.22 11.44
N SER A 77 2.06 -12.01 10.51
CA SER A 77 2.66 -13.30 10.80
C SER A 77 4.07 -13.16 11.37
N SER A 78 4.39 -14.03 12.32
CA SER A 78 5.80 -14.33 12.59
C SER A 78 6.34 -15.21 11.45
N GLY A 79 7.63 -15.06 11.12
CA GLY A 79 8.25 -15.88 10.05
C GLY A 79 8.18 -17.39 10.32
N ASP A 80 7.87 -17.79 11.55
CA ASP A 80 7.70 -19.18 11.95
C ASP A 80 6.31 -19.77 11.64
N ILE A 81 5.28 -18.92 11.51
CA ILE A 81 3.90 -19.37 11.24
C ILE A 81 3.47 -19.18 9.79
N PHE A 82 4.27 -18.48 8.98
CA PHE A 82 3.96 -18.29 7.56
C PHE A 82 4.41 -19.51 6.75
N GLU A 83 3.48 -20.11 5.99
CA GLU A 83 3.73 -21.37 5.26
C GLU A 83 4.87 -21.26 4.24
N ASN A 84 5.03 -20.09 3.61
CA ASN A 84 6.09 -19.85 2.64
C ASN A 84 7.15 -18.87 3.18
N LYS A 85 8.12 -19.41 3.92
CA LYS A 85 9.22 -18.63 4.55
C LYS A 85 10.06 -17.83 3.55
N GLU A 86 10.17 -18.28 2.30
CA GLU A 86 10.90 -17.57 1.24
C GLU A 86 10.20 -16.25 0.91
N ILE A 87 8.90 -16.32 0.60
CA ILE A 87 8.05 -15.14 0.34
C ILE A 87 8.06 -14.18 1.54
N TYR A 88 7.98 -14.71 2.77
CA TYR A 88 8.05 -13.88 3.97
C TYR A 88 9.35 -13.08 4.08
N ASN A 89 10.49 -13.74 3.85
CA ASN A 89 11.80 -13.12 3.97
C ASN A 89 12.05 -12.10 2.86
N GLU A 90 11.62 -12.38 1.63
CA GLU A 90 11.72 -11.44 0.51
C GLU A 90 10.87 -10.19 0.75
N PHE A 91 9.64 -10.38 1.22
CA PHE A 91 8.78 -9.27 1.62
C PHE A 91 9.42 -8.44 2.73
N LYS A 92 9.96 -9.06 3.79
CA LYS A 92 10.64 -8.31 4.87
C LYS A 92 11.87 -7.54 4.38
N LYS A 93 12.64 -8.08 3.44
CA LYS A 93 13.78 -7.38 2.81
C LYS A 93 13.34 -6.19 1.94
N ALA A 94 12.29 -6.37 1.15
CA ALA A 94 11.73 -5.34 0.30
C ALA A 94 11.31 -4.08 1.08
N PHE A 95 10.79 -4.29 2.30
CA PHE A 95 10.28 -3.24 3.18
C PHE A 95 11.16 -3.02 4.43
N GLU A 96 12.42 -3.48 4.40
CA GLU A 96 13.35 -3.30 5.52
C GLU A 96 13.70 -1.81 5.70
N TYR A 97 13.86 -1.09 4.60
CA TYR A 97 14.14 0.35 4.57
C TYR A 97 12.89 1.21 4.75
N GLU A 98 11.75 0.72 4.26
CA GLU A 98 10.45 1.39 4.28
C GLU A 98 9.59 0.63 5.27
N LYS A 99 9.78 0.90 6.56
CA LYS A 99 9.14 0.11 7.63
C LYS A 99 7.62 0.25 7.51
N ILE A 100 6.97 -0.69 6.82
CA ILE A 100 5.51 -0.78 6.83
C ILE A 100 5.10 -0.87 8.30
N VAL A 101 4.22 0.03 8.73
CA VAL A 101 3.73 0.12 10.11
C VAL A 101 2.26 -0.25 10.21
N ASP A 102 1.50 -0.12 9.14
CA ASP A 102 0.07 -0.40 9.10
C ASP A 102 -0.34 -0.90 7.72
N ILE A 103 -1.23 -1.89 7.68
CA ILE A 103 -1.80 -2.46 6.45
C ILE A 103 -3.31 -2.41 6.56
N ILE A 104 -3.92 -1.68 5.63
CA ILE A 104 -5.35 -1.49 5.53
C ILE A 104 -5.83 -2.11 4.23
N LYS A 105 -6.63 -3.19 4.31
CA LYS A 105 -7.32 -3.73 3.13
C LYS A 105 -8.34 -2.70 2.64
N ILE A 106 -8.22 -2.26 1.39
CA ILE A 106 -9.13 -1.28 0.79
C ILE A 106 -10.21 -1.99 -0.03
N GLU A 107 -9.79 -2.98 -0.80
CA GLU A 107 -10.64 -3.80 -1.67
C GLU A 107 -9.94 -5.15 -1.94
N ASP A 108 -10.59 -6.03 -2.69
CA ASP A 108 -9.99 -7.32 -3.02
C ASP A 108 -8.72 -7.15 -3.85
N ASN A 109 -7.65 -7.74 -3.33
CA ASN A 109 -6.29 -7.73 -3.81
C ASN A 109 -5.54 -6.41 -3.62
N TYR A 110 -6.15 -5.34 -3.08
CA TYR A 110 -5.46 -4.07 -2.89
C TYR A 110 -5.42 -3.64 -1.42
N PHE A 111 -4.21 -3.33 -1.00
CA PHE A 111 -3.90 -2.92 0.36
C PHE A 111 -3.19 -1.59 0.34
N ARG A 112 -3.55 -0.72 1.27
CA ARG A 112 -2.81 0.49 1.57
C ARG A 112 -1.87 0.21 2.73
N CYS A 113 -0.59 0.49 2.55
CA CYS A 113 0.43 0.29 3.55
C CYS A 113 1.02 1.65 3.96
N ASN A 114 0.93 2.00 5.24
CA ASN A 114 1.64 3.17 5.75
C ASN A 114 3.07 2.78 6.04
N ILE A 115 4.04 3.59 5.62
CA ILE A 115 5.47 3.37 5.94
C ILE A 115 5.98 4.45 6.91
N TYR A 116 6.82 4.04 7.85
CA TYR A 116 7.53 4.93 8.76
C TYR A 116 8.94 5.15 8.22
N GLN A 117 9.37 6.41 8.11
CA GLN A 117 10.76 6.76 7.81
C GLN A 117 11.68 6.57 9.01
#